data_AF-A0A539DYY8-F1
#
_entry.id   AF-A0A539DYY8-F1
#
_cell.length_a   1.000
_cell.length_b   1.000
_cell.length_c   1.000
_cell.angle_alpha   90.00
_cell.angle_beta   90.00
_cell.angle_gamma   90.00
#
_symmetry.space_group_name_H-M   'P 1'
#
loop_
_entity.id
_entity.type
_entity.pdbx_description
1 polymer ?
#
loop_
_entity_poly.entity_id
_entity_poly.type
_entity_poly.pdbx_seq_one_letter_code
_entity_poly.pdbx_strand_id
1 'polypeptide(L)'
;MIPDGVDPDTDAPATSVPRLPRRGISDTDLVSVLLVAVLAVLVSVTSQDYGITWDEPIHFDYGDAVLDYFLSLGGNTRAVSHPDHQYGPVFDLLGSVVRGMSSWGRIETMRLVNSAIGLVGLVGAWRLARLVAGDLAGLLALIGLSLCPLYYGHMFNNPKDIPFAAGYVWAIYYLQRVAIALPNVSNGLWVRCALAMALATVVRVGGLIVYGFLALGVGWYRIRGDRPDRVGRHGRSLALASRGPDRPPVCGAPFGDSLRRTPA
;
A
#
# COMPACT_ATOMS: atom_id res chain seq x y z
N MET A 1 55.84 -21.07 -20.78
CA MET A 1 54.96 -20.30 -21.69
C MET A 1 53.95 -21.33 -22.17
N ILE A 2 52.83 -21.59 -21.49
CA ILE A 2 51.72 -20.76 -20.98
C ILE A 2 51.25 -21.38 -19.64
N PRO A 3 50.83 -20.64 -18.60
CA PRO A 3 50.21 -21.23 -17.43
C PRO A 3 48.70 -21.43 -17.68
N ASP A 4 48.27 -22.69 -17.77
CA ASP A 4 46.87 -23.08 -17.74
C ASP A 4 46.37 -23.04 -16.29
N GLY A 5 45.44 -22.13 -16.00
CA GLY A 5 44.89 -21.98 -14.66
C GLY A 5 43.98 -20.76 -14.54
N VAL A 6 42.82 -20.78 -15.21
CA VAL A 6 41.68 -19.94 -14.83
C VAL A 6 40.43 -20.81 -14.96
N ASP A 7 39.95 -21.29 -13.83
CA ASP A 7 38.65 -21.91 -13.65
C ASP A 7 37.55 -20.86 -13.91
N PRO A 8 36.62 -21.07 -14.86
CA PRO A 8 35.66 -20.03 -15.29
C PRO A 8 34.56 -19.74 -14.27
N ASP A 9 34.51 -20.43 -13.12
CA ASP A 9 33.43 -20.28 -12.12
C ASP A 9 33.77 -19.43 -10.89
N THR A 10 34.83 -18.61 -10.95
CA THR A 10 35.18 -17.74 -9.81
C THR A 10 34.44 -16.39 -9.87
N ASP A 11 33.52 -16.21 -8.92
CA ASP A 11 32.91 -14.95 -8.48
C ASP A 11 31.96 -14.22 -9.45
N ALA A 12 30.82 -14.84 -9.75
CA ALA A 12 29.61 -14.05 -9.95
C ALA A 12 29.12 -13.56 -8.57
N PRO A 13 29.16 -12.24 -8.25
CA PRO A 13 28.65 -11.77 -6.98
C PRO A 13 27.15 -12.08 -6.93
N ALA A 14 26.76 -12.99 -6.03
CA ALA A 14 25.37 -13.23 -5.72
C ALA A 14 24.72 -11.89 -5.36
N THR A 15 23.95 -11.34 -6.30
CA THR A 15 23.17 -10.12 -6.11
C THR A 15 22.05 -10.44 -5.12
N SER A 16 22.40 -10.49 -3.84
CA SER A 16 21.45 -10.69 -2.77
C SER A 16 20.53 -9.47 -2.76
N VAL A 17 19.39 -9.62 -3.44
CA VAL A 17 18.32 -8.62 -3.48
C VAL A 17 18.05 -8.18 -2.04
N PRO A 18 18.19 -6.88 -1.71
CA PRO A 18 17.81 -6.39 -0.40
C PRO A 18 16.33 -6.70 -0.18
N ARG A 19 16.05 -7.72 0.64
CA ARG A 19 14.68 -8.03 1.02
C ARG A 19 14.28 -6.98 2.03
N LEU A 20 13.20 -6.24 1.76
CA LEU A 20 12.60 -5.37 2.77
C LEU A 20 12.44 -6.17 4.06
N PRO A 21 12.84 -5.63 5.23
CA PRO A 21 12.65 -6.33 6.49
C PRO A 21 11.19 -6.76 6.58
N ARG A 22 10.94 -8.06 6.67
CA ARG A 22 9.60 -8.57 6.96
C ARG A 22 9.26 -8.10 8.37
N ARG A 23 8.60 -6.95 8.51
CA ARG A 23 7.98 -6.57 9.77
C ARG A 23 6.93 -7.63 10.09
N GLY A 24 7.10 -8.30 11.21
CA GLY A 24 6.11 -9.21 11.77
C GLY A 24 4.77 -8.50 11.98
N ILE A 25 3.72 -9.29 12.19
CA ILE A 25 2.41 -8.78 12.60
C ILE A 25 2.57 -8.30 14.05
N SER A 26 2.31 -7.02 14.30
CA SER A 26 2.28 -6.48 15.67
C SER A 26 0.88 -6.59 16.27
N ASP A 27 0.78 -6.45 17.59
CA ASP A 27 -0.51 -6.40 18.29
C ASP A 27 -1.41 -5.27 17.73
N THR A 28 -0.79 -4.15 17.34
CA THR A 28 -1.48 -3.03 16.68
C THR A 28 -2.07 -3.42 15.32
N ASP A 29 -1.39 -4.29 14.57
CA ASP A 29 -1.93 -4.81 13.32
C ASP A 29 -3.13 -5.72 13.55
N LEU A 30 -3.11 -6.55 14.60
CA LEU A 30 -4.25 -7.39 14.98
C LEU A 30 -5.46 -6.53 15.36
N VAL A 31 -5.24 -5.47 16.15
CA VAL A 31 -6.30 -4.49 16.49
C VAL A 31 -6.84 -3.82 15.23
N SER A 32 -5.97 -3.45 14.28
CA SER A 32 -6.40 -2.83 13.02
C SER A 32 -7.25 -3.81 12.17
N VAL A 33 -6.86 -5.08 12.09
CA VAL A 33 -7.64 -6.12 11.40
C VAL A 33 -9.00 -6.31 12.06
N LEU A 34 -9.03 -6.39 13.40
CA LEU A 34 -10.28 -6.50 14.14
C LEU A 34 -11.18 -5.28 13.89
N LEU A 35 -10.62 -4.08 13.89
CA LEU A 35 -11.36 -2.85 13.60
C LEU A 35 -11.94 -2.88 12.18
N VAL A 36 -11.18 -3.30 11.17
CA VAL A 36 -11.69 -3.47 9.80
C VAL A 36 -12.83 -4.49 9.77
N ALA A 37 -12.71 -5.61 10.48
CA ALA A 37 -13.77 -6.62 10.55
C ALA A 37 -15.05 -6.07 11.20
N VAL A 38 -14.91 -5.33 12.31
CA VAL A 38 -16.04 -4.65 12.98
C VAL A 38 -16.68 -3.62 12.05
N LEU A 39 -15.87 -2.80 11.37
CA LEU A 39 -16.36 -1.83 10.39
C LEU A 39 -17.06 -2.51 9.22
N ALA A 40 -16.56 -3.65 8.74
CA ALA A 40 -17.21 -4.39 7.66
C ALA A 40 -18.61 -4.88 8.07
N VAL A 41 -18.76 -5.39 9.30
CA VAL A 41 -20.07 -5.77 9.84
C VAL A 41 -20.96 -4.55 10.01
N LEU A 42 -20.46 -3.48 10.63
CA LEU A 42 -21.21 -2.25 10.88
C LEU A 42 -21.72 -1.66 9.56
N VAL A 43 -20.83 -1.45 8.60
CA VAL A 43 -21.15 -0.92 7.27
C VAL A 43 -22.17 -1.80 6.55
N SER A 44 -22.07 -3.12 6.65
CA SER A 44 -23.03 -4.03 6.01
C SER A 44 -24.43 -3.86 6.61
N VAL A 45 -24.53 -3.79 7.95
CA VAL A 45 -25.80 -3.65 8.66
C VAL A 45 -26.41 -2.26 8.48
N THR A 46 -25.60 -1.20 8.47
CA THR A 46 -26.09 0.19 8.34
C THR A 46 -26.22 0.67 6.89
N SER A 47 -25.84 -0.14 5.90
CA SER A 47 -25.80 0.25 4.49
C SER A 47 -27.13 0.78 3.94
N GLN A 48 -28.24 0.38 4.56
CA GLN A 48 -29.60 0.71 4.16
C GLN A 48 -30.16 1.95 4.85
N ASP A 49 -29.49 2.46 5.89
CA ASP A 49 -30.00 3.56 6.73
C ASP A 49 -29.64 4.96 6.20
N TYR A 50 -29.06 5.04 5.00
CA TYR A 50 -28.60 6.30 4.39
C TYR A 50 -29.65 6.87 3.42
N GLY A 51 -29.72 8.19 3.29
CA GLY A 51 -30.59 8.84 2.30
C GLY A 51 -30.13 8.60 0.86
N ILE A 52 -31.06 8.60 -0.09
CA ILE A 52 -30.77 8.50 -1.54
C ILE A 52 -30.28 9.85 -2.04
N THR A 53 -29.12 9.84 -2.72
CA THR A 53 -28.56 11.05 -3.35
C THR A 53 -29.07 11.22 -4.77
N TRP A 54 -28.95 12.45 -5.28
CA TRP A 54 -29.32 12.79 -6.65
C TRP A 54 -28.46 12.05 -7.69
N ASP A 55 -27.21 11.71 -7.35
CA ASP A 55 -26.25 11.10 -8.27
C ASP A 55 -26.47 9.58 -8.45
N GLU A 56 -26.99 8.89 -7.43
CA GLU A 56 -27.19 7.43 -7.42
C GLU A 56 -27.96 6.93 -8.66
N PRO A 57 -29.16 7.45 -9.01
CA PRO A 57 -29.91 6.97 -10.17
C PRO A 57 -29.16 7.14 -11.50
N ILE A 58 -28.41 8.23 -11.66
CA ILE A 58 -27.65 8.57 -12.88
C ILE A 58 -26.53 7.54 -13.07
N HIS A 59 -25.77 7.26 -12.02
CA HIS A 59 -24.70 6.26 -12.08
C HIS A 59 -25.22 4.85 -12.34
N PHE A 60 -26.39 4.54 -11.80
CA PHE A 60 -26.99 3.25 -12.08
C PHE A 60 -27.41 3.11 -13.55
N ASP A 61 -28.00 4.16 -14.15
CA ASP A 61 -28.39 4.15 -15.57
C ASP A 61 -27.18 4.08 -16.49
N TYR A 62 -26.14 4.85 -16.17
CA TYR A 62 -24.89 4.83 -16.91
C TYR A 62 -24.23 3.44 -16.87
N GLY A 63 -24.18 2.80 -15.69
CA GLY A 63 -23.66 1.45 -15.55
C GLY A 63 -24.40 0.42 -16.41
N ASP A 64 -25.73 0.50 -16.47
CA ASP A 64 -26.55 -0.37 -17.33
C ASP A 64 -26.29 -0.08 -18.81
N ALA A 65 -26.19 1.19 -19.21
CA ALA A 65 -25.87 1.58 -20.58
C ALA A 65 -24.49 1.04 -21.02
N VAL A 66 -23.50 1.05 -20.12
CA VAL A 66 -22.16 0.53 -20.38
C VAL A 66 -22.18 -0.98 -20.48
N LEU A 67 -22.94 -1.68 -19.62
CA LEU A 67 -23.10 -3.13 -19.71
C LEU A 67 -23.72 -3.52 -21.06
N ASP A 68 -24.79 -2.83 -21.48
CA ASP A 68 -25.43 -3.05 -22.78
C ASP A 68 -24.48 -2.79 -23.95
N TYR A 69 -23.65 -1.75 -23.87
CA TYR A 69 -22.62 -1.48 -24.89
C TYR A 69 -21.66 -2.66 -25.05
N PHE A 70 -21.17 -3.24 -23.96
CA PHE A 70 -20.27 -4.40 -24.03
C PHE A 70 -20.98 -5.68 -24.48
N LEU A 71 -22.19 -5.96 -23.99
CA LEU A 71 -22.97 -7.14 -24.38
C LEU A 71 -23.40 -7.11 -25.85
N SER A 72 -23.67 -5.92 -26.40
CA SER A 72 -24.00 -5.72 -27.82
C SER A 72 -22.78 -5.58 -28.72
N LEU A 73 -21.55 -5.76 -28.19
CA LEU A 73 -20.29 -5.57 -28.91
C LEU A 73 -20.17 -4.19 -29.59
N GLY A 74 -20.68 -3.16 -28.93
CA GLY A 74 -20.68 -1.78 -29.41
C GLY A 74 -21.88 -1.38 -30.27
N GLY A 75 -22.86 -2.28 -30.45
CA GLY A 75 -24.10 -1.96 -31.19
C GLY A 75 -25.00 -0.97 -30.46
N ASN A 76 -25.06 -1.01 -29.13
CA ASN A 76 -25.84 -0.09 -28.31
C ASN A 76 -24.96 1.07 -27.81
N THR A 77 -25.06 2.23 -28.45
CA THR A 77 -24.23 3.41 -28.14
C THR A 77 -24.77 4.30 -27.02
N ARG A 78 -25.76 3.85 -26.23
CA ARG A 78 -26.36 4.63 -25.13
C ARG A 78 -25.31 5.12 -24.13
N ALA A 79 -24.29 4.31 -23.84
CA ALA A 79 -23.17 4.69 -22.98
C ALA A 79 -22.37 5.87 -23.53
N VAL A 80 -22.19 5.95 -24.85
CA VAL A 80 -21.39 7.00 -25.51
C VAL A 80 -22.15 8.33 -25.53
N SER A 81 -23.47 8.28 -25.67
CA SER A 81 -24.34 9.47 -25.64
C SER A 81 -24.78 9.89 -24.24
N HIS A 82 -24.40 9.15 -23.20
CA HIS A 82 -24.81 9.43 -21.82
C HIS A 82 -24.16 10.74 -21.32
N PRO A 83 -24.85 11.59 -20.53
CA PRO A 83 -24.26 12.83 -20.01
C PRO A 83 -22.92 12.62 -19.28
N ASP A 84 -22.79 11.50 -18.57
CA ASP A 84 -21.58 11.12 -17.81
C ASP A 84 -20.54 10.30 -18.60
N HIS A 85 -20.63 10.24 -19.94
CA HIS A 85 -19.65 9.51 -20.77
C HIS A 85 -18.19 9.97 -20.59
N GLN A 86 -18.01 11.17 -20.02
CA GLN A 86 -16.70 11.76 -19.73
C GLN A 86 -15.97 11.08 -18.55
N TYR A 87 -16.71 10.34 -17.71
CA TYR A 87 -16.15 9.59 -16.59
C TYR A 87 -15.96 8.13 -16.96
N GLY A 88 -14.87 7.53 -16.48
CA GLY A 88 -14.67 6.12 -16.76
C GLY A 88 -15.69 5.26 -16.01
N PRO A 89 -16.23 4.22 -16.68
CA PRO A 89 -17.43 3.54 -16.21
C PRO A 89 -17.13 2.31 -15.35
N VAL A 90 -15.87 2.03 -14.99
CA VAL A 90 -15.47 0.73 -14.42
C VAL A 90 -16.27 0.37 -13.17
N PHE A 91 -16.51 1.33 -12.28
CA PHE A 91 -17.27 1.10 -11.05
C PHE A 91 -18.78 1.02 -11.29
N ASP A 92 -19.31 1.82 -12.22
CA ASP A 92 -20.72 1.77 -12.61
C ASP A 92 -21.05 0.43 -13.30
N LEU A 93 -20.14 -0.05 -14.16
CA LEU A 93 -20.20 -1.35 -14.82
C LEU A 93 -20.11 -2.51 -13.83
N LEU A 94 -19.10 -2.49 -12.94
CA LEU A 94 -18.96 -3.49 -11.87
C LEU A 94 -20.27 -3.58 -11.09
N GLY A 95 -20.81 -2.42 -10.75
CA GLY A 95 -22.06 -2.33 -10.08
C GLY A 95 -23.23 -2.95 -10.87
N SER A 96 -23.38 -2.60 -12.15
CA SER A 96 -24.45 -3.15 -13.01
C SER A 96 -24.37 -4.68 -13.10
N VAL A 97 -23.17 -5.23 -13.26
CA VAL A 97 -22.94 -6.68 -13.23
C VAL A 97 -23.36 -7.31 -11.90
N VAL A 98 -22.97 -6.70 -10.77
CA VAL A 98 -23.34 -7.21 -9.43
C VAL A 98 -24.86 -7.15 -9.22
N ARG A 99 -25.54 -6.09 -9.69
CA ARG A 99 -27.00 -6.01 -9.66
C ARG A 99 -27.66 -7.09 -10.49
N GLY A 100 -27.10 -7.42 -11.66
CA GLY A 100 -27.62 -8.50 -12.51
C GLY A 100 -27.56 -9.89 -11.86
N MET A 101 -26.69 -10.08 -10.86
CA MET A 101 -26.55 -11.34 -10.11
C MET A 101 -27.24 -11.30 -8.73
N SER A 102 -27.62 -10.11 -8.25
CA SER A 102 -28.21 -9.90 -6.93
C SER A 102 -29.72 -10.09 -6.96
N SER A 103 -30.27 -10.71 -5.92
CA SER A 103 -31.72 -10.78 -5.70
C SER A 103 -32.28 -9.58 -4.94
N TRP A 104 -31.41 -8.68 -4.48
CA TRP A 104 -31.80 -7.48 -3.73
C TRP A 104 -32.15 -6.33 -4.67
N GLY A 105 -32.75 -5.27 -4.13
CA GLY A 105 -33.04 -4.08 -4.91
C GLY A 105 -31.76 -3.39 -5.43
N ARG A 106 -31.97 -2.53 -6.44
CA ARG A 106 -30.90 -1.84 -7.19
C ARG A 106 -30.07 -0.93 -6.29
N ILE A 107 -30.72 -0.23 -5.37
CA ILE A 107 -30.10 0.75 -4.47
C ILE A 107 -29.32 0.01 -3.37
N GLU A 108 -29.94 -1.01 -2.80
CA GLU A 108 -29.43 -1.81 -1.70
C GLU A 108 -28.14 -2.53 -2.10
N THR A 109 -28.16 -3.16 -3.30
CA THR A 109 -26.98 -3.82 -3.88
C THR A 109 -25.85 -2.83 -4.13
N MET A 110 -26.17 -1.65 -4.67
CA MET A 110 -25.18 -0.61 -4.98
C MET A 110 -24.49 -0.05 -3.76
N ARG A 111 -25.25 0.17 -2.70
CA ARG A 111 -24.73 0.67 -1.43
C ARG A 111 -23.74 -0.28 -0.82
N LEU A 112 -24.02 -1.59 -0.88
CA LEU A 112 -23.07 -2.60 -0.45
C LEU A 112 -21.79 -2.60 -1.30
N VAL A 113 -21.92 -2.46 -2.62
CA VAL A 113 -20.75 -2.38 -3.53
C VAL A 113 -19.91 -1.15 -3.22
N ASN A 114 -20.53 0.02 -3.13
CA ASN A 114 -19.86 1.28 -2.80
C ASN A 114 -19.17 1.20 -1.44
N SER A 115 -19.87 0.64 -0.45
CA SER A 115 -19.36 0.56 0.90
C SER A 115 -18.21 -0.44 1.02
N ALA A 116 -18.26 -1.55 0.27
CA ALA A 116 -17.14 -2.49 0.16
C ALA A 116 -15.90 -1.82 -0.47
N ILE A 117 -16.08 -1.00 -1.51
CA ILE A 117 -14.98 -0.22 -2.11
C ILE A 117 -14.41 0.79 -1.11
N GLY A 118 -15.28 1.45 -0.33
CA GLY A 118 -14.87 2.32 0.77
C GLY A 118 -14.03 1.60 1.83
N LEU A 119 -14.40 0.38 2.22
CA LEU A 119 -13.60 -0.44 3.13
C LEU A 119 -12.23 -0.77 2.53
N VAL A 120 -12.16 -1.07 1.22
CA VAL A 120 -10.88 -1.25 0.51
C VAL A 120 -10.02 0.02 0.58
N GLY A 121 -10.62 1.20 0.50
CA GLY A 121 -9.93 2.48 0.69
C GLY A 121 -9.41 2.68 2.12
N LEU A 122 -10.21 2.36 3.15
CA LEU A 122 -9.76 2.38 4.56
C LEU A 122 -8.57 1.46 4.80
N VAL A 123 -8.61 0.25 4.26
CA VAL A 123 -7.48 -0.69 4.33
C VAL A 123 -6.27 -0.11 3.61
N GLY A 124 -6.45 0.51 2.45
CA GLY A 124 -5.37 1.20 1.75
C GLY A 124 -4.71 2.29 2.62
N ALA A 125 -5.52 3.11 3.29
CA ALA A 125 -5.03 4.21 4.13
C ALA A 125 -4.25 3.68 5.35
N TRP A 126 -4.78 2.65 6.01
CA TRP A 126 -4.08 1.92 7.07
C TRP A 126 -2.70 1.42 6.61
N ARG A 127 -2.66 0.74 5.45
CA ARG A 127 -1.42 0.14 4.92
C ARG A 127 -0.41 1.20 4.49
N LEU A 128 -0.86 2.32 3.94
CA LEU A 128 -0.02 3.45 3.57
C LEU A 128 0.57 4.13 4.81
N ALA A 129 -0.26 4.50 5.78
CA ALA A 129 0.22 5.15 7.01
C ALA A 129 1.18 4.23 7.79
N ARG A 130 0.88 2.92 7.85
CA ARG A 130 1.77 1.92 8.44
C ARG A 130 3.12 1.84 7.74
N LEU A 131 3.13 1.91 6.40
CA LEU A 131 4.36 1.87 5.61
C LEU A 131 5.25 3.09 5.88
N VAL A 132 4.66 4.27 6.02
CA VAL A 132 5.38 5.55 6.15
C VAL A 132 5.83 5.80 7.60
N ALA A 133 4.96 5.57 8.57
CA ALA A 133 5.14 6.04 9.95
C ALA A 133 5.02 4.93 11.02
N GLY A 134 4.85 3.66 10.61
CA GLY A 134 4.78 2.51 11.52
C GLY A 134 3.37 2.17 12.01
N ASP A 135 3.28 1.12 12.81
CA ASP A 135 2.02 0.40 13.05
C ASP A 135 0.96 1.25 13.75
N LEU A 136 1.36 2.04 14.77
CA LEU A 136 0.46 2.97 15.47
C LEU A 136 -0.10 4.04 14.53
N ALA A 137 0.72 4.61 13.65
CA ALA A 137 0.26 5.60 12.69
C ALA A 137 -0.76 4.98 11.70
N GLY A 138 -0.55 3.72 11.33
CA GLY A 138 -1.52 2.93 10.58
C GLY A 138 -2.88 2.86 11.28
N LEU A 139 -2.89 2.44 12.55
CA LEU A 139 -4.12 2.32 13.33
C LEU A 139 -4.81 3.69 13.51
N LEU A 140 -4.05 4.74 13.82
CA LEU A 140 -4.59 6.09 13.98
C LEU A 140 -5.19 6.62 12.68
N ALA A 141 -4.58 6.34 11.53
CA ALA A 141 -5.13 6.71 10.24
C ALA A 141 -6.45 5.97 9.94
N LEU A 142 -6.52 4.67 10.26
CA LEU A 142 -7.74 3.88 10.12
C LEU A 142 -8.87 4.43 10.99
N ILE A 143 -8.60 4.67 12.28
CA ILE A 143 -9.56 5.25 13.22
C ILE A 143 -10.00 6.64 12.72
N GLY A 144 -9.04 7.52 12.44
CA GLY A 144 -9.33 8.89 12.03
C GLY A 144 -10.18 8.98 10.75
N LEU A 145 -9.89 8.13 9.75
CA LEU A 145 -10.67 8.11 8.52
C LEU A 145 -12.03 7.44 8.70
N SER A 146 -12.13 6.39 9.52
CA SER A 146 -13.42 5.75 9.83
C SER A 146 -14.37 6.64 10.64
N LEU A 147 -13.82 7.52 11.49
CA LEU A 147 -14.58 8.51 12.25
C LEU A 147 -14.81 9.81 11.48
N CYS A 148 -14.20 9.95 10.29
CA CYS A 148 -14.41 11.12 9.44
C CYS A 148 -15.78 11.01 8.75
N PRO A 149 -16.77 11.85 9.10
CA PRO A 149 -18.13 11.71 8.57
C PRO A 149 -18.17 11.93 7.06
N LEU A 150 -17.27 12.75 6.51
CA LEU A 150 -17.12 12.96 5.08
C LEU A 150 -16.82 11.63 4.39
N TYR A 151 -15.75 10.94 4.80
CA TYR A 151 -15.38 9.68 4.17
C TYR A 151 -16.43 8.60 4.46
N TYR A 152 -16.74 8.37 5.74
CA TYR A 152 -17.63 7.29 6.16
C TYR A 152 -19.04 7.42 5.56
N GLY A 153 -19.62 8.62 5.55
CA GLY A 153 -20.95 8.85 4.97
C GLY A 153 -20.96 8.67 3.45
N HIS A 154 -19.93 9.16 2.75
CA HIS A 154 -19.85 9.02 1.29
C HIS A 154 -19.60 7.58 0.82
N MET A 155 -19.06 6.71 1.68
CA MET A 155 -18.86 5.29 1.33
C MET A 155 -20.14 4.58 0.86
N PHE A 156 -21.32 5.04 1.28
CA PHE A 156 -22.58 4.38 0.94
C PHE A 156 -23.15 4.85 -0.40
N ASN A 157 -23.04 6.14 -0.71
CA ASN A 157 -23.83 6.78 -1.76
C ASN A 157 -23.02 7.49 -2.85
N ASN A 158 -21.68 7.50 -2.74
CA ASN A 158 -20.82 8.20 -3.69
C ASN A 158 -20.00 7.21 -4.54
N PRO A 159 -20.51 6.77 -5.70
CA PRO A 159 -19.86 5.76 -6.56
C PRO A 159 -18.70 6.33 -7.40
N LYS A 160 -18.29 7.58 -7.20
CA LYS A 160 -17.19 8.21 -7.97
C LYS A 160 -16.04 8.65 -7.09
N ASP A 161 -16.30 9.42 -6.05
CA ASP A 161 -15.24 9.97 -5.20
C ASP A 161 -14.59 8.90 -4.34
N ILE A 162 -15.39 7.98 -3.78
CA ILE A 162 -14.87 6.92 -2.91
C ILE A 162 -14.03 5.90 -3.68
N PRO A 163 -14.48 5.39 -4.85
CA PRO A 163 -13.63 4.52 -5.66
C PRO A 163 -12.36 5.21 -6.17
N PHE A 164 -12.45 6.51 -6.53
CA PHE A 164 -11.27 7.29 -6.87
C PHE A 164 -10.31 7.38 -5.69
N ALA A 165 -10.77 7.76 -4.51
CA ALA A 165 -9.95 7.85 -3.30
C ALA A 165 -9.31 6.52 -2.93
N ALA A 166 -10.07 5.41 -2.99
CA ALA A 166 -9.57 4.07 -2.71
C ALA A 166 -8.45 3.69 -3.70
N GLY A 167 -8.69 3.85 -5.01
CA GLY A 167 -7.68 3.61 -6.03
C GLY A 167 -6.43 4.48 -5.85
N TYR A 168 -6.62 5.77 -5.54
CA TYR A 168 -5.54 6.73 -5.38
C TYR A 168 -4.64 6.39 -4.19
N VAL A 169 -5.22 6.04 -3.04
CA VAL A 169 -4.46 5.64 -1.84
C VAL A 169 -3.65 4.37 -2.10
N TRP A 170 -4.25 3.36 -2.76
CA TRP A 170 -3.52 2.15 -3.16
C TRP A 170 -2.41 2.44 -4.17
N ALA A 171 -2.63 3.37 -5.10
CA ALA A 171 -1.62 3.76 -6.06
C ALA A 171 -0.42 4.43 -5.36
N ILE A 172 -0.65 5.36 -4.42
CA ILE A 172 0.42 5.93 -3.58
C ILE A 172 1.12 4.85 -2.77
N TYR A 173 0.38 3.92 -2.15
CA TYR A 173 0.95 2.81 -1.39
C TYR A 173 1.93 1.99 -2.24
N TYR A 174 1.53 1.57 -3.44
CA TYR A 174 2.41 0.79 -4.30
C TYR A 174 3.57 1.62 -4.86
N LEU A 175 3.39 2.91 -5.14
CA LEU A 175 4.49 3.80 -5.50
C LEU A 175 5.55 3.87 -4.40
N GLN A 176 5.15 4.02 -3.13
CA GLN A 176 6.08 4.01 -2.02
C GLN A 176 6.80 2.66 -1.91
N ARG A 177 6.08 1.55 -2.11
CA ARG A 177 6.69 0.21 -2.14
C ARG A 177 7.71 0.05 -3.28
N VAL A 178 7.42 0.58 -4.46
CA VAL A 178 8.35 0.60 -5.61
C VAL A 178 9.57 1.45 -5.26
N ALA A 179 9.37 2.64 -4.72
CA ALA A 179 10.46 3.55 -4.33
C ALA A 179 11.42 2.93 -3.32
N ILE A 180 10.90 2.21 -2.31
CA ILE A 180 11.73 1.52 -1.31
C ILE A 180 12.43 0.29 -1.91
N ALA A 181 11.84 -0.36 -2.92
CA ALA A 181 12.39 -1.56 -3.54
C ALA A 181 13.40 -1.28 -4.68
N LEU A 182 13.57 -0.02 -5.10
CA LEU A 182 14.55 0.34 -6.14
C LEU A 182 15.99 0.02 -5.71
N PRO A 183 16.86 -0.48 -6.62
CA PRO A 183 16.59 -0.78 -8.04
C PRO A 183 15.90 -2.14 -8.28
N ASN A 184 15.88 -3.02 -7.28
CA ASN A 184 15.45 -4.41 -7.43
C ASN A 184 13.93 -4.59 -7.23
N VAL A 185 13.15 -3.96 -8.10
CA VAL A 185 11.68 -4.03 -8.07
C VAL A 185 11.19 -5.31 -8.76
N SER A 186 10.47 -6.16 -8.03
CA SER A 186 9.89 -7.39 -8.61
C SER A 186 8.79 -7.07 -9.64
N ASN A 187 8.67 -7.88 -10.70
CA ASN A 187 7.61 -7.76 -11.71
C ASN A 187 6.20 -7.75 -11.11
N GLY A 188 5.93 -8.58 -10.10
CA GLY A 188 4.64 -8.60 -9.42
C GLY A 188 4.29 -7.28 -8.71
N LEU A 189 5.29 -6.55 -8.22
CA LEU A 189 5.09 -5.23 -7.61
C LEU A 189 4.80 -4.17 -8.68
N TRP A 190 5.46 -4.23 -9.83
CA TRP A 190 5.14 -3.38 -10.98
C TRP A 190 3.71 -3.57 -11.46
N VAL A 191 3.26 -4.82 -11.62
CA VAL A 191 1.89 -5.11 -12.04
C VAL A 191 0.87 -4.56 -11.04
N ARG A 192 1.08 -4.76 -9.73
CA ARG A 192 0.17 -4.22 -8.70
C ARG A 192 0.15 -2.70 -8.67
N CYS A 193 1.31 -2.06 -8.85
CA CYS A 193 1.43 -0.60 -8.94
C CYS A 193 0.69 -0.07 -10.16
N ALA A 194 0.95 -0.64 -11.34
CA ALA A 194 0.30 -0.27 -12.58
C ALA A 194 -1.21 -0.45 -12.51
N LEU A 195 -1.68 -1.58 -11.95
CA LEU A 195 -3.11 -1.82 -11.75
C LEU A 195 -3.75 -0.78 -10.84
N ALA A 196 -3.13 -0.45 -9.71
CA ALA A 196 -3.67 0.56 -8.80
C ALA A 196 -3.70 1.97 -9.44
N MET A 197 -2.65 2.33 -10.18
CA MET A 197 -2.60 3.60 -10.93
C MET A 197 -3.66 3.64 -12.05
N ALA A 198 -3.84 2.54 -12.79
CA ALA A 198 -4.87 2.42 -13.81
C ALA A 198 -6.27 2.54 -13.21
N LEU A 199 -6.53 1.87 -12.09
CA LEU A 199 -7.80 1.99 -11.35
C LEU A 199 -8.06 3.42 -10.88
N ALA A 200 -7.06 4.13 -10.36
CA ALA A 200 -7.24 5.53 -9.98
C ALA A 200 -7.57 6.43 -11.19
N THR A 201 -6.91 6.19 -12.32
CA THR A 201 -7.05 7.01 -13.54
C THR A 201 -8.35 6.74 -14.27
N VAL A 202 -8.80 5.49 -14.28
CA VAL A 202 -10.03 5.12 -14.96
C VAL A 202 -11.24 5.74 -14.27
N VAL A 203 -11.24 5.94 -12.96
CA VAL A 203 -12.36 6.67 -12.32
C VAL A 203 -12.35 8.14 -12.70
N ARG A 204 -11.18 8.78 -12.61
CA ARG A 204 -11.01 10.21 -12.87
C ARG A 204 -9.63 10.55 -13.42
N VAL A 205 -9.60 11.55 -14.29
CA VAL A 205 -8.39 12.12 -14.89
C VAL A 205 -7.38 12.62 -13.84
N GLY A 206 -7.83 13.02 -12.65
CA GLY A 206 -6.96 13.39 -11.53
C GLY A 206 -5.98 12.27 -11.12
N GLY A 207 -6.29 11.00 -11.43
CA GLY A 207 -5.38 9.88 -11.23
C GLY A 207 -4.08 9.97 -12.02
N LEU A 208 -4.02 10.78 -13.09
CA LEU A 208 -2.81 11.02 -13.87
C LEU A 208 -1.68 11.65 -13.05
N ILE A 209 -2.00 12.37 -11.97
CA ILE A 209 -1.01 12.97 -11.06
C ILE A 209 -0.06 11.91 -10.49
N VAL A 210 -0.57 10.69 -10.25
CA VAL A 210 0.22 9.59 -9.70
C VAL A 210 1.37 9.16 -10.64
N TYR A 211 1.20 9.29 -11.95
CA TYR A 211 2.28 9.04 -12.92
C TYR A 211 3.37 10.10 -12.82
N GLY A 212 3.00 11.35 -12.53
CA GLY A 212 3.94 12.41 -12.22
C GLY A 212 4.80 12.07 -11.00
N PHE A 213 4.18 11.56 -9.92
CA PHE A 213 4.92 11.10 -8.74
C PHE A 213 5.87 9.93 -9.04
N LEU A 214 5.45 8.98 -9.88
CA LEU A 214 6.34 7.90 -10.33
C LEU A 214 7.55 8.45 -11.10
N ALA A 215 7.30 9.34 -12.07
CA ALA A 215 8.35 9.95 -12.89
C ALA A 215 9.33 10.75 -12.03
N LEU A 216 8.83 11.55 -11.09
CA LEU A 216 9.65 12.30 -10.13
C LEU A 216 10.47 11.36 -9.23
N GLY A 217 9.87 10.29 -8.72
CA GLY A 217 10.56 9.31 -7.87
C GLY A 217 11.69 8.59 -8.60
N VAL A 218 11.45 8.15 -9.83
CA VAL A 218 12.48 7.51 -10.68
C VAL A 218 13.55 8.52 -11.10
N GLY A 219 13.16 9.72 -11.52
CA GLY A 219 14.10 10.78 -11.89
C GLY A 219 15.02 11.18 -10.73
N TRP A 220 14.45 11.32 -9.53
CA TRP A 220 15.22 11.58 -8.31
C TRP A 220 16.21 10.45 -7.99
N TYR A 221 15.77 9.20 -8.13
CA TYR A 221 16.64 8.04 -7.92
C TYR A 221 17.84 8.05 -8.89
N ARG A 222 17.60 8.35 -10.19
CA ARG A 222 18.67 8.45 -11.20
C ARG A 222 19.68 9.55 -10.83
N ILE A 223 19.20 10.76 -10.51
CA ILE A 223 20.07 11.91 -10.16
C ILE A 223 20.91 11.61 -8.91
N ARG A 224 20.35 10.90 -7.91
CA ARG A 224 21.11 10.50 -6.72
C ARG A 224 22.10 9.36 -6.99
N GLY A 225 21.72 8.38 -7.80
CA GLY A 225 22.58 7.26 -8.18
C GLY A 225 23.84 7.71 -8.94
N ASP A 226 23.77 8.82 -9.66
CA ASP A 226 24.92 9.41 -10.37
C ASP A 226 25.90 10.18 -9.46
N ARG A 227 25.61 10.32 -8.16
CA ARG A 227 26.55 10.91 -7.20
C ARG A 227 27.33 9.80 -6.50
N PRO A 228 28.64 9.62 -6.77
CA PRO A 228 29.44 8.67 -6.01
C PRO A 228 29.45 9.08 -4.53
N ASP A 229 29.00 8.18 -3.66
CA ASP A 229 28.86 8.37 -2.22
C ASP A 229 30.19 8.80 -1.56
N ARG A 230 30.39 10.11 -1.37
CA ARG A 230 31.44 10.67 -0.49
C ARG A 230 31.19 10.41 1.00
N VAL A 231 30.03 9.86 1.36
CA VAL A 231 29.58 9.70 2.75
C VAL A 231 30.14 8.43 3.42
N GLY A 232 30.66 7.46 2.67
CA GLY A 232 31.26 6.23 3.22
C GLY A 232 32.64 6.39 3.87
N ARG A 233 33.30 7.55 3.74
CA ARG A 233 34.68 7.73 4.22
C ARG A 233 34.79 8.29 5.65
N HIS A 234 33.75 8.90 6.21
CA HIS A 234 33.80 9.45 7.58
C HIS A 234 33.50 8.41 8.68
N GLY A 235 32.74 7.35 8.37
CA GLY A 235 32.46 6.26 9.33
C GLY A 235 33.63 5.31 9.57
N ARG A 236 34.55 5.18 8.60
CA ARG A 236 35.75 4.34 8.73
C ARG A 236 36.89 5.01 9.50
N SER A 237 36.97 6.35 9.49
CA SER A 237 37.97 7.10 10.26
C SER A 237 37.75 7.00 11.77
N LEU A 238 36.50 6.91 12.22
CA LEU A 238 36.15 6.81 13.64
C LEU A 238 36.27 5.37 14.18
N ALA A 239 36.09 4.35 13.34
CA ALA A 239 36.29 2.95 13.73
C ALA A 239 37.77 2.53 13.81
N LEU A 240 38.66 3.24 13.13
CA LEU A 240 40.11 3.04 13.23
C LEU A 240 40.75 3.81 14.41
N ALA A 241 40.09 4.85 14.92
CA ALA A 241 40.56 5.61 16.09
C ALA A 241 40.19 4.97 17.45
N SER A 242 39.31 3.95 17.48
CA SER A 242 38.89 3.27 18.71
C SER A 242 39.67 1.99 19.03
N ARG A 243 40.64 1.59 18.19
CA ARG A 243 41.60 0.54 18.52
C ARG A 243 42.84 1.14 19.20
N GLY A 244 42.68 1.46 20.48
CA GLY A 244 43.81 1.75 21.38
C GLY A 244 44.64 0.49 21.68
N PRO A 245 45.91 0.65 22.10
CA PRO A 245 46.90 -0.42 22.13
C PRO A 245 46.67 -1.44 23.24
N ASP A 246 46.99 -2.69 22.93
CA ASP A 246 46.92 -3.88 23.78
C ASP A 246 47.47 -3.67 25.20
N ARG A 247 46.67 -4.04 26.21
CA ARG A 247 47.16 -4.28 27.59
C ARG A 247 47.44 -5.78 27.76
N PRO A 248 48.56 -6.17 28.41
CA PRO A 248 48.90 -7.58 28.59
C PRO A 248 48.03 -8.25 29.68
N PRO A 249 47.95 -9.60 29.68
CA PRO A 249 47.03 -10.36 30.52
C PRO A 249 47.51 -10.38 31.98
N VAL A 250 46.57 -10.16 32.91
CA VAL A 250 46.81 -10.26 34.36
C VAL A 250 46.87 -11.74 34.74
N CYS A 251 48.02 -12.13 35.29
CA CYS A 251 48.30 -13.44 35.86
C CYS A 251 47.54 -13.60 37.20
N GLY A 252 46.79 -14.69 37.35
CA GLY A 252 46.11 -15.02 38.60
C GLY A 252 47.03 -15.78 39.56
N ALA A 253 47.11 -15.33 40.81
CA ALA A 253 47.64 -16.10 41.94
C ALA A 253 46.73 -15.91 43.18
N PRO A 254 46.51 -16.96 44.01
CA PRO A 254 45.55 -16.93 45.12
C PRO A 254 46.22 -16.68 46.48
N PHE A 255 45.65 -15.81 47.31
CA PHE A 255 45.96 -15.61 48.74
C PHE A 255 44.75 -14.92 49.39
N GLY A 256 44.19 -15.28 50.54
CA GLY A 256 44.48 -16.34 51.50
C GLY A 256 43.32 -16.41 52.49
N ASP A 257 43.05 -17.61 52.98
CA ASP A 257 42.02 -17.95 53.98
C ASP A 257 42.31 -17.29 55.33
N SER A 258 41.29 -16.63 55.89
CA SER A 258 41.29 -16.07 57.24
C SER A 258 40.83 -17.13 58.25
N LEU A 259 41.74 -17.59 59.10
CA LEU A 259 41.45 -18.53 60.18
C LEU A 259 41.54 -17.87 61.56
N ARG A 260 40.47 -18.12 62.35
CA ARG A 260 40.32 -18.07 63.83
C ARG A 260 39.94 -16.68 64.38
N ARG A 261 38.95 -16.56 65.28
CA ARG A 261 38.78 -17.32 66.53
C ARG A 261 37.30 -17.49 66.97
N THR A 262 37.02 -18.71 67.44
CA THR A 262 36.03 -19.23 68.40
C THR A 262 36.00 -18.50 69.78
N PRO A 263 35.24 -18.96 70.80
CA PRO A 263 33.86 -19.47 70.87
C PRO A 263 33.03 -18.85 72.03
N ALA A 264 31.70 -19.03 72.01
CA ALA A 264 30.83 -19.43 73.13
C ALA A 264 29.41 -19.59 72.59
#